data_AF-A0A3B9IGC5-F1
#
_entry.id   AF-A0A3B9IGC5-F1
#
_cell.length_a   1.000
_cell.length_b   1.000
_cell.length_c   1.000
_cell.angle_alpha   90.00
_cell.angle_beta   90.00
_cell.angle_gamma   90.00
#
_symmetry.space_group_name_H-M   'P 1'
#
loop_
_entity.id
_entity.type
_entity.pdbx_description
1 polymer ?
#
loop_
_entity_poly.entity_id
_entity_poly.type
_entity_poly.pdbx_seq_one_letter_code
_entity_poly.pdbx_strand_id
1 'polypeptide(L)' 'MNAPLGTAAAPDVAGWPDYGLTAAQRRIAVLGHTYEYPGMDGARGEIWCYTDRLSYAPGDTVAFHVSSTSADWRL' A
#
# COMPACT_ATOMS: atom_id res chain seq x y z
N MET A 1 -1.45 -28.82 -12.09
CA MET A 1 -0.84 -29.74 -11.10
C MET A 1 -0.21 -28.87 -10.04
N ASN A 2 -0.82 -28.78 -8.86
CA ASN A 2 -0.32 -27.96 -7.77
C ASN A 2 0.56 -28.83 -6.86
N ALA A 3 1.74 -28.35 -6.51
CA ALA A 3 2.65 -29.01 -5.58
C ALA A 3 2.03 -29.11 -4.17
N PRO A 4 2.34 -30.15 -3.38
CA PRO A 4 1.82 -30.27 -2.03
C PRO A 4 2.42 -29.18 -1.13
N LEU A 5 1.58 -28.55 -0.32
CA LEU A 5 2.01 -27.59 0.70
C LEU A 5 2.85 -28.36 1.73
N GLY A 6 4.11 -27.95 1.89
CA GLY A 6 5.02 -28.51 2.89
C GLY A 6 4.50 -28.29 4.33
N THR A 7 4.82 -29.24 5.21
CA THR A 7 4.41 -29.26 6.62
C THR A 7 4.81 -27.96 7.33
N ALA A 8 3.81 -27.19 7.79
CA ALA A 8 4.04 -25.94 8.51
C ALA A 8 4.68 -26.21 9.88
N ALA A 9 5.78 -25.52 10.18
CA ALA A 9 6.39 -25.51 11.51
C ALA A 9 5.48 -24.77 12.52
N ALA A 10 5.60 -25.14 13.80
CA ALA A 10 4.76 -24.64 14.89
C ALA A 10 4.85 -23.10 15.06
N PRO A 11 3.75 -22.42 15.41
CA PRO A 11 3.70 -20.96 15.45
C PRO A 11 4.44 -20.39 16.66
N ASP A 12 5.13 -19.26 16.50
CA ASP A 12 5.51 -18.39 17.61
C ASP A 12 4.70 -17.08 17.61
N VAL A 13 4.37 -16.65 18.84
CA VAL A 13 3.64 -15.50 19.42
C VAL A 13 2.45 -14.85 18.68
N ALA A 14 2.29 -14.93 17.36
CA ALA A 14 1.20 -14.25 16.62
C ALA A 14 0.24 -15.18 15.85
N GLY A 15 0.34 -16.51 16.00
CA GLY A 15 -0.64 -17.49 15.50
C GLY A 15 -0.79 -17.60 13.98
N TRP A 16 -0.21 -16.69 13.20
CA TRP A 16 -0.32 -16.66 11.74
C TRP A 16 0.90 -17.34 11.10
N PRO A 17 0.72 -18.33 10.21
CA PRO A 17 1.83 -18.97 9.54
C PRO A 17 2.47 -18.01 8.52
N ASP A 18 3.80 -18.06 8.41
CA ASP A 18 4.57 -17.22 7.47
C ASP A 18 4.57 -17.76 6.02
N TYR A 19 3.82 -18.84 5.78
CA TYR A 19 3.59 -19.54 4.50
C TYR A 19 4.85 -19.90 3.68
N GLY A 20 6.06 -19.77 4.24
CA GLY A 20 7.33 -20.04 3.56
C GLY A 20 7.62 -19.10 2.38
N LEU A 21 7.08 -17.87 2.40
CA LEU A 21 7.27 -16.94 1.28
C LEU A 21 8.69 -16.39 1.22
N THR A 22 9.27 -16.35 0.01
CA THR A 22 10.49 -15.56 -0.24
C THR A 22 10.23 -14.07 0.00
N ALA A 23 11.31 -13.29 0.21
CA ALA A 23 11.19 -11.84 0.42
C ALA A 23 10.43 -11.13 -0.73
N ALA A 24 10.64 -11.58 -1.97
CA ALA A 24 9.92 -11.06 -3.14
C ALA A 24 8.43 -11.41 -3.11
N GLN A 25 8.07 -12.65 -2.77
CA GLN A 25 6.67 -13.09 -2.67
C GLN A 25 5.92 -12.37 -1.55
N ARG A 26 6.58 -12.14 -0.40
CA ARG A 26 6.03 -11.34 0.70
C ARG A 26 5.74 -9.90 0.26
N ARG A 27 6.67 -9.28 -0.46
CA ARG A 27 6.48 -7.94 -1.03
C ARG A 27 5.26 -7.88 -1.95
N ILE A 28 5.06 -8.89 -2.81
CA ILE A 28 3.90 -8.97 -3.70
C ILE A 28 2.61 -9.23 -2.92
N ALA A 29 2.60 -10.11 -1.92
CA ALA A 29 1.40 -10.37 -1.12
C ALA A 29 0.92 -9.11 -0.35
N VAL A 30 1.88 -8.35 0.20
CA VAL A 30 1.59 -7.16 1.01
C VAL A 30 1.35 -5.91 0.16
N LEU A 31 2.04 -5.74 -0.98
CA LEU A 31 2.01 -4.50 -1.77
C LEU A 31 1.47 -4.69 -3.19
N GLY A 32 1.32 -5.93 -3.67
CA GLY A 32 0.83 -6.21 -5.02
C GLY A 32 -0.65 -5.88 -5.23
N HIS A 33 -1.36 -5.50 -4.15
CA HIS A 33 -2.76 -5.07 -4.20
C HIS A 33 -2.93 -3.55 -4.00
N THR A 34 -1.84 -2.79 -3.82
CA THR A 34 -1.92 -1.32 -3.89
C THR A 34 -1.91 -0.92 -5.37
N TYR A 35 -3.09 -0.94 -5.99
CA TYR A 35 -3.27 -0.60 -7.42
C TYR A 35 -3.37 0.91 -7.68
N GLU A 36 -3.27 1.72 -6.63
CA GLU A 36 -3.30 3.17 -6.72
C GLU A 36 -1.88 3.70 -6.91
N TYR A 37 -1.54 4.01 -8.16
CA TYR A 37 -0.34 4.75 -8.52
C TYR A 37 -0.79 5.93 -9.39
N PRO A 38 -0.22 7.14 -9.21
CA PRO A 38 -0.59 8.26 -10.05
C PRO A 38 -0.19 8.02 -11.50
N GLY A 39 -1.17 7.67 -12.33
CA GLY A 39 -1.04 7.59 -13.76
C GLY A 39 -1.07 8.99 -14.34
N MET A 40 -0.04 9.81 -14.04
CA MET A 40 0.04 11.20 -14.48
C MET A 40 -0.01 11.36 -16.02
N ASP A 41 0.13 10.25 -16.76
CA ASP A 41 0.16 10.15 -18.22
C ASP A 41 -1.19 9.73 -18.85
N GLY A 42 -2.27 9.62 -18.07
CA GLY A 42 -3.60 9.25 -18.57
C GLY A 42 -4.23 10.30 -19.50
N ALA A 43 -5.07 9.86 -20.46
CA ALA A 43 -5.81 10.76 -21.35
C ALA A 43 -6.82 11.69 -20.63
N ARG A 44 -7.07 11.43 -19.34
CA ARG A 44 -7.86 12.27 -18.43
C ARG A 44 -6.89 12.78 -17.36
N GLY A 45 -6.94 14.07 -17.08
CA GLY A 45 -6.14 14.64 -16.00
C GLY A 45 -6.48 13.99 -14.65
N GLU A 46 -5.45 13.82 -13.83
CA GLU A 46 -5.57 13.20 -12.51
C GLU A 46 -5.17 14.18 -11.41
N ILE A 47 -5.76 14.00 -10.23
CA ILE A 47 -5.35 14.67 -9.01
C ILE A 47 -5.26 13.63 -7.90
N TRP A 48 -4.10 13.59 -7.26
CA TRP A 48 -3.78 12.71 -6.16
C TRP A 48 -3.41 13.56 -4.95
N CYS A 49 -3.93 13.20 -3.80
CA CYS A 49 -3.70 13.91 -2.56
C CYS A 49 -3.46 12.90 -1.45
N TYR A 50 -2.36 13.08 -0.74
CA TYR A 50 -2.00 12.27 0.41
C TYR A 50 -1.66 13.18 1.58
N THR A 51 -1.66 12.60 2.77
CA THR A 51 -1.16 13.28 3.96
C THR A 51 0.11 12.59 4.47
N ASP A 52 0.87 13.27 5.33
CA ASP A 52 2.15 12.76 5.82
C ASP A 52 1.99 11.59 6.82
N ARG A 53 0.78 11.36 7.33
CA ARG A 53 0.47 10.33 8.34
C ARG A 53 -0.88 9.69 8.10
N LEU A 54 -1.02 8.45 8.59
CA LEU A 54 -2.27 7.68 8.50
C LEU A 54 -3.37 8.16 9.46
N SER A 55 -3.02 8.84 10.54
CA SER A 55 -3.97 9.29 11.56
C SER A 55 -3.43 10.49 12.35
N TYR A 56 -4.34 11.28 12.91
CA TYR A 56 -4.05 12.52 13.64
C TYR A 56 -4.87 12.60 14.93
N ALA A 57 -4.31 13.21 15.96
CA ALA A 57 -5.05 13.56 17.18
C ALA A 57 -5.78 14.90 17.00
N PRO A 58 -6.80 15.20 17.84
CA PRO A 58 -7.43 16.51 17.83
C PRO A 58 -6.41 17.64 18.08
N GLY A 59 -6.38 18.63 17.20
CA GLY A 59 -5.46 19.77 17.27
C GLY A 59 -4.18 19.62 16.44
N ASP A 60 -3.91 18.45 15.87
CA ASP A 60 -2.79 18.26 14.97
C ASP A 60 -2.96 19.05 13.66
N THR A 61 -1.84 19.51 13.11
CA THR A 61 -1.80 20.07 11.75
C THR A 61 -1.61 18.94 10.74
N VAL A 62 -2.48 18.90 9.72
CA VAL A 62 -2.41 17.93 8.62
C VAL A 62 -1.63 18.55 7.46
N ALA A 63 -0.53 17.92 7.05
CA ALA A 63 0.18 18.31 5.84
C ALA A 63 -0.40 17.57 4.63
N PHE A 64 -0.67 18.29 3.54
CA PHE A 64 -1.15 17.73 2.29
C PHE A 64 -0.05 17.72 1.22
N HIS A 65 0.08 16.61 0.52
CA HIS A 65 0.96 16.43 -0.62
C HIS A 65 0.09 16.14 -1.84
N VAL A 66 0.05 17.08 -2.78
CA VAL A 66 -0.79 17.00 -3.98
C VAL A 66 0.08 16.80 -5.21
N SER A 67 -0.28 15.81 -6.02
CA SER A 67 0.24 15.63 -7.39
C SER A 67 -0.95 15.78 -8.34
N SER A 68 -0.91 16.78 -9.21
CA SER A 68 -2.00 17.03 -10.16
C SER A 68 -1.46 17.38 -11.53
N THR A 69 -2.20 16.99 -12.57
CA THR A 69 -2.00 17.51 -13.92
C THR A 69 -2.55 18.94 -14.07
N SER A 70 -3.39 19.40 -13.13
CA SER A 70 -3.82 20.79 -13.02
C SER A 70 -2.76 21.62 -12.30
N ALA A 71 -2.53 22.85 -12.77
CA ALA A 71 -1.68 23.81 -12.07
C ALA A 71 -2.32 24.32 -10.77
N ASP A 72 -3.65 24.29 -10.70
CA ASP A 72 -4.43 24.83 -9.60
C ASP A 72 -5.24 23.76 -8.89
N TRP A 73 -5.27 23.84 -7.56
CA TRP A 73 -6.10 23.05 -6.65
C TRP A 73 -6.43 23.84 -5.39
N ARG A 74 -7.51 23.47 -4.69
CA ARG A 74 -7.91 24.08 -3.41
C ARG A 74 -8.51 23.02 -2.48
N LEU A 75 -8.32 23.21 -1.17
CA LEU A 75 -9.01 22.46 -0.11
C LEU A 75 -10.38 23.11 0.20
#